data_AF-V5TPY6-F1
#
_entry.id   AF-V5TPY6-F1
#
_cell.length_a   1.000
_cell.length_b   1.000
_cell.length_c   1.000
_cell.angle_alpha   90.00
_cell.angle_beta   90.00
_cell.angle_gamma   90.00
#
_symmetry.space_group_name_H-M   'P 1'
#
loop_
_entity.id
_entity.type
_entity.pdbx_description
1 polymer ?
#
loop_
_entity_poly.entity_id
_entity_poly.type
_entity_poly.pdbx_seq_one_letter_code
_entity_poly.pdbx_strand_id
1 'polypeptide(L)'
;MIFGLIGLLFNIVTFPGILVNNVVQGVFNQKYNVPAARLAVDKGIDLDEVENTEEAMARVSRVLADGEDPGEGERLEQFTNYHGVKPYRTLFGVILGPFFVMSTLALVLFTGAVGLEIVGVVGDGDGLVWFASIYPGFVVAAHAFPNQGPTSALWDRSRETGSLLRVVGYPLALLSMLFSLLEFLWIDALYALLLYWTVGIPLGVVG
;
A
#
# COMPACT_ATOMS: atom_id res chain seq x y z
N MET A 1 23.27 5.92 5.44
CA MET A 1 22.85 7.33 5.33
C MET A 1 22.29 7.65 3.94
N ILE A 2 23.03 7.43 2.85
CA ILE A 2 22.58 7.74 1.47
C ILE A 2 21.26 7.01 1.10
N PHE A 3 21.17 5.70 1.34
CA PHE A 3 19.96 4.92 1.03
C PHE A 3 18.70 5.41 1.78
N GLY A 4 18.84 5.86 3.03
CA GLY A 4 17.72 6.39 3.81
C GLY A 4 17.19 7.72 3.25
N LEU A 5 18.10 8.59 2.76
CA LEU A 5 17.71 9.86 2.15
C LEU A 5 16.99 9.66 0.81
N ILE A 6 17.42 8.66 0.02
CA ILE A 6 16.78 8.28 -1.25
C ILE A 6 15.35 7.79 -1.00
N GLY A 7 15.14 6.91 -0.01
CA GLY A 7 13.80 6.44 0.38
C GLY A 7 12.90 7.58 0.88
N LEU A 8 13.44 8.49 1.70
CA LEU A 8 12.69 9.66 2.17
C LEU A 8 12.21 10.55 1.02
N LEU A 9 13.08 10.86 0.06
CA LEU A 9 12.71 11.67 -1.10
C LEU A 9 11.64 10.99 -1.95
N PHE A 10 11.74 9.67 -2.14
CA PHE A 10 10.74 8.90 -2.86
C PHE A 10 9.38 8.99 -2.18
N ASN A 11 9.32 8.84 -0.85
CA ASN A 11 8.07 8.94 -0.09
C ASN A 11 7.46 10.35 -0.17
N ILE A 12 8.29 11.39 -0.18
CA ILE A 12 7.81 12.78 -0.37
C ILE A 12 7.19 12.94 -1.77
N VAL A 13 7.89 12.47 -2.82
CA VAL A 13 7.41 12.59 -4.20
C VAL A 13 6.19 11.71 -4.45
N THR A 14 6.07 10.56 -3.79
CA THR A 14 4.96 9.63 -4.01
C THR A 14 3.87 9.72 -2.94
N PHE A 15 3.95 10.71 -2.05
CA PHE A 15 3.01 10.91 -0.93
C PHE A 15 1.53 10.94 -1.37
N PRO A 16 1.14 11.58 -2.49
CA PRO A 16 -0.25 11.51 -2.95
C PRO A 16 -0.72 10.06 -3.18
N GLY A 17 0.15 9.18 -3.68
CA GLY A 17 -0.13 7.76 -3.84
C GLY A 17 -0.37 7.03 -2.52
N ILE A 18 0.43 7.34 -1.49
CA ILE A 18 0.27 6.82 -0.12
C ILE A 18 -1.12 7.19 0.43
N LEU A 19 -1.56 8.43 0.24
CA LEU A 19 -2.88 8.88 0.67
C LEU A 19 -4.00 8.10 -0.01
N VAL A 20 -3.92 7.90 -1.33
CA VAL A 20 -4.91 7.13 -2.08
C VAL A 20 -4.91 5.66 -1.62
N ASN A 21 -3.74 5.05 -1.43
CA ASN A 21 -3.63 3.69 -0.90
C ASN A 21 -4.31 3.56 0.46
N ASN A 22 -4.01 4.47 1.40
CA ASN A 22 -4.59 4.45 2.74
C ASN A 22 -6.12 4.56 2.72
N VAL A 23 -6.68 5.41 1.84
CA VAL A 23 -8.13 5.52 1.66
C VAL A 23 -8.71 4.20 1.12
N VAL A 24 -8.10 3.63 0.07
CA VAL A 24 -8.55 2.37 -0.52
C VAL A 24 -8.46 1.24 0.51
N GLN A 25 -7.33 1.10 1.20
CA GLN A 25 -7.15 0.10 2.26
C GLN A 25 -8.19 0.28 3.38
N GLY A 26 -8.47 1.51 3.79
CA GLY A 26 -9.50 1.83 4.78
C GLY A 26 -10.90 1.35 4.36
N VAL A 27 -11.29 1.58 3.11
CA VAL A 27 -12.55 1.08 2.54
C VAL A 27 -12.61 -0.45 2.59
N PHE A 28 -11.51 -1.13 2.26
CA PHE A 28 -11.44 -2.59 2.31
C PHE A 28 -11.46 -3.14 3.74
N ASN A 29 -10.76 -2.48 4.66
CA ASN A 29 -10.76 -2.85 6.08
C ASN A 29 -12.18 -2.73 6.66
N GLN A 30 -12.90 -1.66 6.35
CA GLN A 30 -14.29 -1.48 6.75
C GLN A 30 -15.21 -2.53 6.10
N LYS A 31 -15.11 -2.71 4.77
CA LYS A 31 -15.94 -3.66 4.02
C LYS A 31 -15.84 -5.09 4.54
N TYR A 32 -14.65 -5.50 4.96
CA TYR A 32 -14.38 -6.85 5.45
C TYR A 32 -14.43 -6.97 6.98
N ASN A 33 -14.82 -5.91 7.70
CA ASN A 33 -14.87 -5.85 9.16
C ASN A 33 -13.55 -6.32 9.80
N VAL A 34 -12.43 -5.81 9.28
CA VAL A 34 -11.11 -6.12 9.84
C VAL A 34 -11.07 -5.58 11.27
N PRO A 35 -10.73 -6.41 12.28
CA PRO A 35 -10.68 -5.95 13.66
C PRO A 35 -9.70 -4.79 13.81
N ALA A 36 -10.14 -3.71 14.45
CA ALA A 36 -9.30 -2.55 14.75
C ALA A 36 -9.48 -2.14 16.21
N ALA A 37 -8.42 -1.64 16.82
CA ALA A 37 -8.41 -1.12 18.19
C ALA A 37 -7.94 0.34 18.17
N ARG A 38 -8.57 1.16 19.01
CA ARG A 38 -8.09 2.51 19.32
C ARG A 38 -7.14 2.38 20.50
N LEU A 39 -5.92 2.85 20.33
CA LEU A 39 -4.87 2.79 21.32
C LEU A 39 -4.50 4.19 21.77
N ALA A 40 -4.43 4.41 23.07
CA ALA A 40 -3.75 5.54 23.65
C ALA A 40 -2.28 5.16 23.86
N VAL A 41 -1.39 5.85 23.18
CA VAL A 41 0.06 5.60 23.20
C VAL A 41 0.74 6.83 23.79
N ASP A 42 1.68 6.64 24.71
CA ASP A 42 2.48 7.75 25.24
C ASP A 42 3.24 8.45 24.10
N LYS A 43 3.20 9.79 24.07
CA LYS A 43 3.92 10.61 23.09
C LYS A 43 5.43 10.40 23.09
N GLY A 44 6.00 9.92 24.19
CA GLY A 44 7.42 9.58 24.29
C GLY A 44 7.81 8.26 23.64
N ILE A 45 6.85 7.44 23.19
CA ILE A 45 7.10 6.13 22.61
C ILE A 45 7.00 6.20 21.09
N ASP A 46 8.09 5.83 20.42
CA ASP A 46 8.06 5.59 18.98
C ASP A 46 7.50 4.19 18.70
N LEU A 47 6.33 4.13 18.06
CA LEU A 47 5.69 2.85 17.73
C LEU A 47 6.45 2.08 16.66
N ASP A 48 7.24 2.77 15.84
CA ASP A 48 8.01 2.12 14.79
C ASP A 48 9.15 1.25 15.37
N GLU A 49 9.56 1.52 16.62
CA GLU A 49 10.52 0.71 17.37
C GLU A 49 9.87 -0.44 18.16
N VAL A 50 8.54 -0.42 18.31
CA VAL A 50 7.80 -1.43 19.05
C VAL A 50 7.43 -2.58 18.11
N GLU A 51 7.68 -3.80 18.55
CA GLU A 51 7.28 -4.99 17.80
C GLU A 51 5.77 -4.95 17.52
N ASN A 52 5.38 -5.19 16.28
CA ASN A 52 3.98 -5.10 15.85
C ASN A 52 3.17 -6.35 16.27
N THR A 53 3.24 -6.70 17.55
CA THR A 53 2.51 -7.81 18.17
C THR A 53 1.52 -7.27 19.19
N GLU A 54 0.41 -7.98 19.38
CA GLU A 54 -0.62 -7.60 20.37
C GLU A 54 -0.03 -7.44 21.78
N GLU A 55 0.89 -8.32 22.16
CA GLU A 55 1.55 -8.29 23.46
C GLU A 55 2.48 -7.08 23.62
N ALA A 56 3.30 -6.77 22.60
CA ALA A 56 4.18 -5.61 22.67
C ALA A 56 3.39 -4.30 22.68
N MET A 57 2.32 -4.20 21.87
CA MET A 57 1.43 -3.05 21.84
C MET A 57 0.69 -2.87 23.17
N ALA A 58 0.22 -3.95 23.80
CA ALA A 58 -0.44 -3.90 25.11
C ALA A 58 0.48 -3.40 26.25
N ARG A 59 1.81 -3.48 26.09
CA ARG A 59 2.77 -2.95 27.08
C ARG A 59 2.96 -1.45 27.01
N VAL A 60 2.85 -0.88 25.81
CA VAL A 60 3.14 0.54 25.54
C VAL A 60 1.90 1.38 25.29
N SER A 61 0.74 0.73 25.25
CA SER A 61 -0.52 1.37 24.93
C SER A 61 -1.67 0.84 25.75
N ARG A 62 -2.68 1.68 25.93
CA ARG A 62 -3.94 1.32 26.55
C ARG A 62 -5.02 1.26 25.48
N VAL A 63 -5.81 0.19 25.46
CA VAL A 63 -6.99 0.11 24.60
C VAL A 63 -8.02 1.10 25.10
N LEU A 64 -8.44 2.02 24.22
CA LEU A 64 -9.48 3.00 24.49
C LEU A 64 -10.85 2.39 24.23
N ALA A 65 -11.79 2.66 25.13
CA ALA A 65 -13.20 2.33 24.89
C ALA A 65 -13.79 3.21 23.77
N ASP A 66 -14.93 2.78 23.24
CA ASP A 66 -15.67 3.57 22.24
C ASP A 66 -16.04 4.94 22.82
N GLY A 67 -15.63 6.02 22.14
CA GLY A 67 -15.84 7.40 22.59
C GLY A 67 -14.88 7.89 23.67
N GLU A 68 -13.94 7.05 24.14
CA GLU A 68 -12.89 7.49 25.04
C GLU A 68 -11.79 8.26 24.27
N ASP A 69 -11.30 9.33 24.87
CA ASP A 69 -10.20 10.16 24.34
C ASP A 69 -8.87 9.81 25.04
N PRO A 70 -7.74 9.95 24.33
CA PRO A 70 -6.43 9.79 24.95
C PRO A 70 -6.22 10.82 26.07
N GLY A 71 -5.53 10.40 27.13
CA GLY A 71 -5.18 11.24 28.27
C GLY A 71 -4.11 12.29 27.94
N GLU A 72 -3.81 13.14 28.93
CA GLU A 72 -2.74 14.13 28.81
C GLU A 72 -1.39 13.42 28.64
N GLY A 73 -0.67 13.75 27.56
CA GLY A 73 0.58 13.08 27.21
C GLY A 73 0.43 11.85 26.31
N GLU A 74 -0.79 11.42 26.00
CA GLU A 74 -1.06 10.32 25.08
C GLU A 74 -1.44 10.85 23.68
N ARG A 75 -1.22 10.02 22.65
CA ARG A 75 -1.71 10.20 21.28
C ARG A 75 -2.65 9.05 20.92
N LEU A 76 -3.67 9.36 20.13
CA LEU A 76 -4.59 8.36 19.59
C LEU A 76 -3.94 7.69 18.38
N GLU A 77 -3.79 6.37 18.46
CA GLU A 77 -3.27 5.53 17.39
C GLU A 77 -4.32 4.47 17.04
N GLN A 78 -4.47 4.16 15.76
CA GLN A 78 -5.41 3.13 15.30
C GLN A 78 -4.64 1.89 14.86
N PHE A 79 -4.80 0.81 15.62
CA PHE A 79 -4.18 -0.47 15.30
C PHE A 79 -5.17 -1.36 14.53
N THR A 80 -4.76 -1.89 13.37
CA THR A 80 -5.56 -2.82 12.58
C THR A 80 -5.01 -4.24 12.72
N ASN A 81 -5.79 -5.15 13.32
CA ASN A 81 -5.38 -6.52 13.60
C ASN A 81 -5.77 -7.47 12.45
N TYR A 82 -4.90 -7.56 11.44
CA TYR A 82 -5.09 -8.49 10.32
C TYR A 82 -5.01 -9.97 10.73
N HIS A 83 -4.26 -10.31 11.80
CA HIS A 83 -4.18 -11.67 12.32
C HIS A 83 -5.52 -12.13 12.95
N GLY A 84 -6.33 -11.18 13.44
CA GLY A 84 -7.68 -11.42 13.94
C GLY A 84 -8.71 -11.80 12.88
N VAL A 85 -8.39 -11.62 11.59
CA VAL A 85 -9.27 -12.01 10.47
C VAL A 85 -9.29 -13.54 10.32
N LYS A 86 -10.33 -14.18 10.85
CA LYS A 86 -10.44 -15.66 10.85
C LYS A 86 -10.65 -16.27 9.46
N PRO A 87 -11.57 -15.77 8.61
CA PRO A 87 -11.80 -16.43 7.33
C PRO A 87 -10.68 -16.10 6.35
N TYR A 88 -9.96 -17.13 5.88
CA TYR A 88 -8.84 -16.95 4.94
C TYR A 88 -9.25 -16.19 3.66
N ARG A 89 -10.47 -16.43 3.16
CA ARG A 89 -11.03 -15.71 2.00
C ARG A 89 -11.17 -14.21 2.24
N THR A 90 -11.54 -13.83 3.46
CA THR A 90 -11.67 -12.42 3.86
C THR A 90 -10.30 -11.76 3.88
N LEU A 91 -9.30 -12.38 4.52
CA LEU A 91 -7.94 -11.86 4.56
C LEU A 91 -7.34 -11.72 3.16
N PHE A 92 -7.55 -12.73 2.30
CA PHE A 92 -7.14 -12.69 0.91
C PHE A 92 -7.76 -11.51 0.14
N GLY A 93 -9.06 -11.24 0.37
CA GLY A 93 -9.77 -10.11 -0.23
C GLY A 93 -9.31 -8.73 0.29
N VAL A 94 -8.93 -8.64 1.57
CA VAL A 94 -8.37 -7.42 2.19
C VAL A 94 -7.03 -7.03 1.57
N ILE A 95 -6.27 -8.02 1.07
CA ILE A 95 -4.93 -7.81 0.49
C ILE A 95 -5.01 -7.53 -1.01
N LEU A 96 -5.71 -8.39 -1.74
CA LEU A 96 -5.77 -8.27 -3.21
C LEU A 96 -6.67 -7.13 -3.66
N GLY A 97 -7.71 -6.83 -2.90
CA GLY A 97 -8.68 -5.81 -3.25
C GLY A 97 -8.05 -4.45 -3.51
N PRO A 98 -7.31 -3.88 -2.54
CA PRO A 98 -6.57 -2.63 -2.72
C PRO A 98 -5.61 -2.67 -3.90
N PHE A 99 -4.82 -3.74 -4.04
CA PHE A 99 -3.89 -3.91 -5.16
C PHE A 99 -4.58 -3.78 -6.54
N PHE A 100 -5.70 -4.47 -6.74
CA PHE A 100 -6.44 -4.39 -8.00
C PHE A 100 -7.06 -3.02 -8.24
N VAL A 101 -7.62 -2.39 -7.19
CA VAL A 101 -8.21 -1.05 -7.30
C VAL A 101 -7.15 -0.01 -7.65
N MET A 102 -6.01 -0.02 -6.95
CA MET A 102 -4.89 0.88 -7.22
C MET A 102 -4.33 0.68 -8.63
N SER A 103 -4.10 -0.57 -9.03
CA SER A 103 -3.59 -0.88 -10.38
C SER A 103 -4.56 -0.47 -11.49
N THR A 104 -5.86 -0.67 -11.28
CA THR A 104 -6.90 -0.25 -12.24
C THR A 104 -6.95 1.27 -12.34
N LEU A 105 -6.92 1.98 -11.21
CA LEU A 105 -6.89 3.43 -11.17
C LEU A 105 -5.66 4.00 -11.89
N ALA A 106 -4.49 3.41 -11.65
CA ALA A 106 -3.26 3.78 -12.35
C ALA A 106 -3.37 3.57 -13.87
N LEU A 107 -3.90 2.42 -14.32
CA LEU A 107 -4.12 2.15 -15.75
C LEU A 107 -5.06 3.18 -16.40
N VAL A 108 -6.12 3.58 -15.71
CA VAL A 108 -7.02 4.65 -16.19
C VAL A 108 -6.27 5.97 -16.34
N LEU A 109 -5.47 6.35 -15.34
CA LEU A 109 -4.66 7.57 -15.38
C LEU A 109 -3.61 7.54 -16.50
N PHE A 110 -2.92 6.41 -16.68
CA PHE A 110 -1.96 6.23 -17.77
C PHE A 110 -2.63 6.25 -19.14
N THR A 111 -3.84 5.68 -19.27
CA THR A 111 -4.63 5.78 -20.50
C THR A 111 -4.96 7.22 -20.84
N GLY A 112 -5.31 8.04 -19.85
CA GLY A 112 -5.47 9.48 -20.02
C GLY A 112 -4.19 10.17 -20.49
N ALA A 113 -3.05 9.88 -19.83
CA ALA A 113 -1.75 10.45 -20.18
C ALA A 113 -1.32 10.10 -21.62
N VAL A 114 -1.40 8.83 -21.99
CA VAL A 114 -1.12 8.34 -23.35
C VAL A 114 -2.08 8.97 -24.37
N GLY A 115 -3.35 9.14 -24.00
CA GLY A 115 -4.32 9.85 -24.84
C GLY A 115 -3.92 11.30 -25.13
N LEU A 116 -3.40 12.04 -24.13
CA LEU A 116 -2.90 13.40 -24.30
C LEU A 116 -1.69 13.48 -25.24
N GLU A 117 -0.85 12.45 -25.23
CA GLU A 117 0.30 12.32 -26.13
C GLU A 117 -0.14 12.07 -27.58
N ILE A 118 -1.09 11.15 -27.79
CA ILE A 118 -1.65 10.84 -29.12
C ILE A 118 -2.28 12.08 -29.78
N VAL A 119 -2.96 12.93 -29.01
CA VAL A 119 -3.58 14.16 -29.54
C VAL A 119 -2.61 15.34 -29.63
N GLY A 120 -1.32 15.15 -29.29
CA GLY A 120 -0.27 16.16 -29.38
C GLY A 120 -0.36 17.28 -28.35
N VAL A 121 -1.10 17.08 -27.25
CA VAL A 121 -1.13 18.03 -26.12
C VAL A 121 0.16 17.92 -25.31
N VAL A 122 0.67 16.70 -25.17
CA VAL A 122 1.99 16.38 -24.60
C VAL A 122 2.88 16.01 -25.78
N GLY A 123 3.99 16.74 -25.98
CA GLY A 123 4.91 16.49 -27.08
C GLY A 123 6.31 16.11 -26.60
N ASP A 124 7.08 15.47 -27.48
CA ASP A 124 8.42 14.92 -27.23
C ASP A 124 9.46 15.94 -26.68
N GLY A 125 9.19 17.24 -26.85
CA GLY A 125 10.11 18.32 -26.46
C GLY A 125 9.94 18.85 -25.03
N ASP A 126 8.84 18.54 -24.34
CA ASP A 126 8.56 19.08 -23.00
C ASP A 126 8.46 17.95 -21.96
N GLY A 127 9.64 17.52 -21.49
CA GLY A 127 9.75 16.46 -20.51
C GLY A 127 9.03 16.75 -19.19
N LEU A 128 8.82 18.04 -18.84
CA LEU A 128 8.10 18.40 -17.62
C LEU A 128 6.59 18.19 -17.79
N VAL A 129 6.02 18.59 -18.92
CA VAL A 129 4.61 18.35 -19.25
C VAL A 129 4.34 16.85 -19.39
N TRP A 130 5.25 16.11 -20.04
CA TRP A 130 5.17 14.65 -20.12
C TRP A 130 5.19 14.02 -18.73
N PHE A 131 6.17 14.36 -17.90
CA PHE A 131 6.26 13.83 -16.53
C PHE A 131 5.01 14.16 -15.72
N ALA A 132 4.52 15.40 -15.79
CA ALA A 132 3.30 15.83 -15.09
C ALA A 132 2.06 15.02 -15.52
N SER A 133 1.99 14.61 -16.80
CA SER A 133 0.87 13.81 -17.30
C SER A 133 0.86 12.38 -16.76
N ILE A 134 2.03 11.73 -16.66
CA ILE A 134 2.15 10.34 -16.18
C ILE A 134 2.20 10.25 -14.65
N TYR A 135 2.64 11.32 -13.99
CA TYR A 135 2.93 11.34 -12.56
C TYR A 135 1.75 10.86 -11.68
N PRO A 136 0.48 11.26 -11.91
CA PRO A 136 -0.64 10.76 -11.13
C PRO A 136 -0.80 9.23 -11.21
N GLY A 137 -0.66 8.64 -12.40
CA GLY A 137 -0.71 7.19 -12.58
C GLY A 137 0.47 6.51 -11.91
N PHE A 138 1.66 7.12 -12.01
CA PHE A 138 2.88 6.62 -11.42
C PHE A 138 2.81 6.52 -9.91
N VAL A 139 2.42 7.60 -9.20
CA VAL A 139 2.36 7.59 -7.74
C VAL A 139 1.29 6.63 -7.20
N VAL A 140 0.17 6.45 -7.92
CA VAL A 140 -0.86 5.47 -7.56
C VAL A 140 -0.33 4.03 -7.74
N ALA A 141 0.31 3.74 -8.87
CA ALA A 141 0.86 2.41 -9.14
C ALA A 141 2.00 2.03 -8.18
N ALA A 142 2.87 2.99 -7.86
CA ALA A 142 3.99 2.78 -6.95
C ALA A 142 3.55 2.42 -5.51
N HIS A 143 2.29 2.66 -5.15
CA HIS A 143 1.71 2.28 -3.87
C HIS A 143 0.59 1.25 -4.03
N ALA A 144 0.62 0.44 -5.09
CA ALA A 144 -0.40 -0.59 -5.31
C ALA A 144 -0.16 -1.86 -4.47
N PHE A 145 1.09 -2.19 -4.13
CA PHE A 145 1.39 -3.39 -3.37
C PHE A 145 0.92 -3.29 -1.91
N PRO A 146 0.51 -4.42 -1.31
CA PRO A 146 0.00 -4.44 0.04
C PRO A 146 1.11 -4.21 1.07
N ASN A 147 0.77 -3.50 2.15
CA ASN A 147 1.68 -3.22 3.26
C ASN A 147 2.12 -4.51 4.01
N GLN A 148 3.14 -4.40 4.86
CA GLN A 148 3.71 -5.54 5.59
C GLN A 148 2.71 -6.24 6.51
N GLY A 149 1.92 -5.49 7.29
CA GLY A 149 0.97 -6.04 8.27
C GLY A 149 -0.04 -7.04 7.70
N PRO A 150 -0.81 -6.73 6.65
CA PRO A 150 -1.72 -7.70 6.06
C PRO A 150 -0.95 -8.84 5.34
N THR A 151 0.23 -8.56 4.79
CA THR A 151 1.08 -9.55 4.12
C THR A 151 1.60 -10.63 5.08
N SER A 152 2.08 -10.26 6.27
CA SER A 152 2.53 -11.21 7.30
C SER A 152 1.37 -12.08 7.79
N ALA A 153 0.21 -11.48 8.03
CA ALA A 153 -1.00 -12.22 8.40
C ALA A 153 -1.38 -13.24 7.33
N LEU A 154 -1.31 -12.89 6.03
CA LEU A 154 -1.60 -13.82 4.95
C LEU A 154 -0.61 -14.96 4.88
N TRP A 155 0.68 -14.69 5.06
CA TRP A 155 1.72 -15.70 5.09
C TRP A 155 1.46 -16.75 6.17
N ASP A 156 1.23 -16.30 7.40
CA ASP A 156 0.96 -17.19 8.54
C ASP A 156 -0.32 -17.99 8.32
N ARG A 157 -1.42 -17.32 7.93
CA ARG A 157 -2.69 -18.00 7.66
C ARG A 157 -2.62 -18.97 6.48
N SER A 158 -1.77 -18.72 5.50
CA SER A 158 -1.57 -19.63 4.36
C SER A 158 -0.92 -20.94 4.79
N ARG A 159 -0.10 -20.93 5.85
CA ARG A 159 0.52 -22.14 6.42
C ARG A 159 -0.48 -22.99 7.20
N GLU A 160 -1.45 -22.36 7.83
CA GLU A 160 -2.44 -23.01 8.69
C GLU A 160 -3.70 -23.49 7.95
N THR A 161 -4.06 -22.85 6.82
CA THR A 161 -5.34 -23.09 6.16
C THR A 161 -5.37 -24.37 5.31
N GLY A 162 -6.51 -25.05 5.33
CA GLY A 162 -6.85 -26.13 4.38
C GLY A 162 -7.44 -25.63 3.05
N SER A 163 -7.62 -24.32 2.86
CA SER A 163 -8.21 -23.73 1.65
C SER A 163 -7.30 -23.92 0.43
N LEU A 164 -7.88 -24.26 -0.74
CA LEU A 164 -7.15 -24.29 -2.01
C LEU A 164 -6.57 -22.93 -2.41
N LEU A 165 -7.13 -21.83 -1.92
CA LEU A 165 -6.60 -20.49 -2.17
C LEU A 165 -5.17 -20.30 -1.65
N ARG A 166 -4.71 -21.15 -0.71
CA ARG A 166 -3.31 -21.11 -0.23
C ARG A 166 -2.28 -21.30 -1.33
N VAL A 167 -2.65 -22.00 -2.42
CA VAL A 167 -1.77 -22.20 -3.60
C VAL A 167 -1.42 -20.87 -4.24
N VAL A 168 -2.34 -19.89 -4.18
CA VAL A 168 -2.12 -18.53 -4.70
C VAL A 168 -1.65 -17.60 -3.60
N GLY A 169 -2.23 -17.70 -2.40
CA GLY A 169 -1.93 -16.78 -1.30
C GLY A 169 -0.51 -16.92 -0.75
N TYR A 170 0.09 -18.12 -0.78
CA TYR A 170 1.46 -18.30 -0.31
C TYR A 170 2.50 -17.66 -1.24
N PRO A 171 2.50 -17.91 -2.58
CA PRO A 171 3.35 -17.16 -3.51
C PRO A 171 3.08 -15.66 -3.48
N LEU A 172 1.82 -15.24 -3.35
CA LEU A 172 1.46 -13.84 -3.28
C LEU A 172 2.07 -13.16 -2.05
N ALA A 173 1.93 -13.75 -0.86
CA ALA A 173 2.52 -13.20 0.37
C ALA A 173 4.04 -13.14 0.29
N LEU A 174 4.67 -14.18 -0.25
CA LEU A 174 6.13 -14.20 -0.46
C LEU A 174 6.56 -13.09 -1.42
N LEU A 175 5.84 -12.91 -2.52
CA LEU A 175 6.10 -11.86 -3.48
C LEU A 175 5.95 -10.48 -2.83
N SER A 176 4.84 -10.23 -2.12
CA SER A 176 4.62 -8.97 -1.40
C SER A 176 5.71 -8.69 -0.35
N MET A 177 6.19 -9.70 0.37
CA MET A 177 7.33 -9.54 1.29
C MET A 177 8.61 -9.16 0.54
N LEU A 178 8.86 -9.78 -0.61
CA LEU A 178 10.02 -9.45 -1.45
C LEU A 178 9.93 -8.01 -1.98
N PHE A 179 8.75 -7.56 -2.43
CA PHE A 179 8.53 -6.19 -2.89
C PHE A 179 8.77 -5.20 -1.75
N SER A 180 8.18 -5.43 -0.56
CA SER A 180 8.42 -4.56 0.59
C SER A 180 9.88 -4.53 1.04
N LEU A 181 10.59 -5.67 0.97
CA LEU A 181 12.03 -5.70 1.24
C LEU A 181 12.83 -4.87 0.23
N LEU A 182 12.36 -4.77 -1.01
CA LEU A 182 13.05 -4.08 -2.12
C LEU A 182 12.48 -2.69 -2.41
N GLU A 183 11.56 -2.20 -1.59
CA GLU A 183 10.97 -0.86 -1.69
C GLU A 183 12.06 0.23 -1.68
N PHE A 184 13.16 0.00 -0.95
CA PHE A 184 14.33 0.90 -0.95
C PHE A 184 15.05 1.00 -2.30
N LEU A 185 14.87 0.03 -3.20
CA LEU A 185 15.37 0.03 -4.58
C LEU A 185 14.36 0.58 -5.59
N TRP A 186 13.23 1.09 -5.10
CA TRP A 186 12.14 1.64 -5.93
C TRP A 186 11.57 0.61 -6.91
N ILE A 187 11.49 -0.66 -6.52
CA ILE A 187 10.92 -1.70 -7.38
C ILE A 187 9.45 -1.39 -7.72
N ASP A 188 8.73 -0.70 -6.85
CA ASP A 188 7.35 -0.28 -7.13
C ASP A 188 7.28 0.77 -8.27
N ALA A 189 8.35 1.54 -8.48
CA ALA A 189 8.48 2.39 -9.66
C ALA A 189 8.58 1.56 -10.95
N LEU A 190 9.26 0.40 -10.91
CA LEU A 190 9.30 -0.51 -12.06
C LEU A 190 7.92 -1.08 -12.38
N TYR A 191 7.12 -1.39 -11.36
CA TYR A 191 5.72 -1.81 -11.56
C TYR A 191 4.89 -0.69 -12.20
N ALA A 192 5.04 0.55 -11.74
CA ALA A 192 4.40 1.71 -12.35
C ALA A 192 4.78 1.90 -13.84
N LEU A 193 6.06 1.78 -14.16
CA LEU A 193 6.55 1.84 -15.55
C LEU A 193 5.98 0.70 -16.40
N LEU A 194 5.91 -0.51 -15.85
CA LEU A 194 5.33 -1.66 -16.53
C LEU A 194 3.84 -1.46 -16.83
N LEU A 195 3.07 -0.87 -15.92
CA LEU A 195 1.67 -0.50 -16.18
C LEU A 195 1.56 0.59 -17.25
N TYR A 196 2.42 1.61 -17.23
CA TYR A 196 2.45 2.63 -18.28
C TYR A 196 2.75 2.01 -19.65
N TRP A 197 3.77 1.14 -19.75
CA TRP A 197 4.12 0.44 -20.99
C TRP A 197 3.02 -0.50 -21.49
N THR A 198 2.29 -1.13 -20.58
CA THR A 198 1.13 -1.98 -20.92
C THR A 198 0.08 -1.20 -21.71
N VAL A 199 -0.06 0.10 -21.44
CA VAL A 199 -0.96 1.00 -22.17
C VAL A 199 -0.29 1.61 -23.40
N GLY A 200 0.96 2.07 -23.28
CA GLY A 200 1.67 2.81 -24.32
C GLY A 200 2.11 1.98 -25.52
N ILE A 201 2.56 0.73 -25.31
CA ILE A 201 3.08 -0.15 -26.38
C ILE A 201 1.98 -0.49 -27.41
N PRO A 202 0.78 -0.96 -27.02
CA PRO A 202 -0.27 -1.28 -27.99
C PRO A 202 -0.73 -0.08 -28.83
N LEU A 203 -0.53 1.14 -28.32
CA LEU A 203 -0.93 2.39 -28.97
C LEU A 203 0.21 3.04 -29.76
N GLY A 204 1.39 2.43 -29.79
CA GLY A 204 2.56 2.95 -30.53
C GLY A 204 3.17 4.21 -29.94
N VAL A 205 2.87 4.50 -28.67
CA VAL A 205 3.36 5.69 -27.95
C VAL A 205 4.71 5.41 -27.29
N VAL A 206 4.93 4.17 -26.85
CA VAL A 206 6.21 3.73 -26.29
C VAL A 206 6.81 2.67 -27.20
N GLY A 207 8.07 2.86 -27.60
CA GLY A 207 8.85 1.95 -28.45
C GLY A 207 10.06 1.35 -27.75
#